data_AF-A0A2H0SI40-F1
#
_entry.id   AF-A0A2H0SI40-F1
#
_cell.length_a   1.000
_cell.length_b   1.000
_cell.length_c   1.000
_cell.angle_alpha   90.00
_cell.angle_beta   90.00
_cell.angle_gamma   90.00
#
_symmetry.space_group_name_H-M   'P 1'
#
loop_
_entity.id
_entity.type
_entity.pdbx_description
1 polymer ?
#
loop_
_entity_poly.entity_id
_entity_poly.type
_entity_poly.pdbx_seq_one_letter_code
_entity_poly.pdbx_strand_id
1 'polypeptide(L)'
;MLKKEFIEKMKTKLEKEKQGLIKELDSFAEKKKNLKNDWTARFPNFQGSNLEEEADEVEEYENLISIEGTLEKRLAQIVLAIEKINKQEYGICKLCNKEI
;
A
#
# COMPACT_ATOMS: atom_id res chain seq x y z
N MET A 1 -7.87 9.15 26.74
CA MET A 1 -6.62 9.52 26.05
C MET A 1 -5.77 8.28 25.86
N LEU A 2 -5.49 7.89 24.62
CA LEU A 2 -4.56 6.80 24.34
C LEU A 2 -3.19 7.09 24.97
N LYS A 3 -2.57 6.09 25.60
CA LYS A 3 -1.26 6.25 26.25
C LYS A 3 -0.21 6.63 25.20
N LYS A 4 0.60 7.66 25.48
CA LYS A 4 1.66 8.14 24.57
C LYS A 4 2.59 7.00 24.10
N GLU A 5 2.97 6.11 25.02
CA GLU A 5 3.78 4.93 24.71
C GLU A 5 3.13 3.99 23.69
N PHE A 6 1.80 3.84 23.74
CA PHE A 6 1.06 3.03 22.79
C PHE A 6 1.05 3.67 21.40
N ILE A 7 0.85 4.99 21.32
CA ILE A 7 0.87 5.75 20.06
C ILE A 7 2.24 5.64 19.39
N GLU A 8 3.33 5.82 20.13
CA GLU A 8 4.69 5.66 19.60
C GLU A 8 4.95 4.23 19.11
N LYS A 9 4.51 3.22 19.88
CA LYS A 9 4.62 1.81 19.45
C LYS A 9 3.83 1.54 18.16
N MET A 10 2.64 2.12 18.01
CA MET A 10 1.83 1.99 16.80
C MET A 10 2.48 2.71 15.62
N LYS A 11 3.02 3.92 15.82
CA LYS A 11 3.73 4.66 14.79
C LYS A 11 4.90 3.86 14.23
N THR A 12 5.75 3.32 15.09
CA THR A 12 6.88 2.47 14.66
C THR A 12 6.44 1.24 13.88
N LYS A 13 5.34 0.59 14.29
CA LYS A 13 4.78 -0.56 13.55
C LYS A 13 4.27 -0.14 12.17
N LEU A 14 3.50 0.94 12.09
CA LEU A 14 2.96 1.48 10.84
C LEU A 14 4.07 1.91 9.88
N GLU A 15 5.14 2.52 10.39
CA GLU A 15 6.30 2.89 9.57
C GLU A 15 7.03 1.66 9.03
N LYS A 16 7.22 0.62 9.86
CA LYS A 16 7.81 -0.64 9.41
C LYS A 16 6.95 -1.32 8.33
N GLU A 17 5.64 -1.37 8.53
CA GLU A 17 4.69 -1.94 7.58
C GLU A 17 4.66 -1.14 6.28
N LYS A 18 4.63 0.19 6.35
CA LYS A 18 4.75 1.09 5.19
C LYS A 18 5.98 0.77 4.35
N GLN A 19 7.14 0.61 4.98
CA GLN A 19 8.38 0.27 4.26
C GLN A 19 8.32 -1.14 3.66
N GLY A 20 7.65 -2.09 4.31
CA GLY A 20 7.41 -3.43 3.76
C GLY A 20 6.58 -3.38 2.49
N LEU A 21 5.44 -2.69 2.52
CA LEU A 21 4.54 -2.55 1.36
C LEU A 21 5.21 -1.83 0.19
N ILE A 22 6.01 -0.79 0.47
CA ILE A 22 6.77 -0.09 -0.58
C ILE A 22 7.74 -1.06 -1.26
N LYS A 23 8.49 -1.85 -0.49
CA LYS A 23 9.42 -2.84 -1.06
C LYS A 23 8.71 -3.94 -1.85
N GLU A 24 7.54 -4.36 -1.39
CA GLU A 24 6.72 -5.36 -2.08
C GLU A 24 6.22 -4.80 -3.42
N LEU A 25 5.67 -3.59 -3.42
CA LEU A 25 5.24 -2.90 -4.63
C LEU A 25 6.42 -2.66 -5.59
N ASP A 26 7.58 -2.18 -5.11
CA ASP A 26 8.77 -1.97 -5.93
C ASP A 26 9.23 -3.25 -6.66
N SER A 27 8.96 -4.43 -6.10
CA SER A 27 9.40 -5.71 -6.69
C SER A 27 8.72 -6.03 -8.01
N PHE A 28 7.49 -5.55 -8.25
CA PHE A 28 6.73 -5.83 -9.48
C PHE A 28 6.07 -4.60 -10.13
N ALA A 29 6.02 -3.46 -9.46
CA ALA A 29 5.38 -2.23 -9.91
C ALA A 29 6.33 -1.03 -9.84
N GLU A 30 6.00 0.03 -10.56
CA GLU A 30 6.72 1.30 -10.57
C GLU A 30 5.87 2.42 -9.97
N LYS A 31 6.45 3.22 -9.09
CA LYS A 31 5.77 4.36 -8.51
C LYS A 31 5.63 5.49 -9.55
N LYS A 32 4.41 6.01 -9.74
CA LYS A 32 4.18 7.19 -10.58
C LYS A 32 4.77 8.44 -9.94
N LYS A 33 5.58 9.19 -10.70
CA LYS A 33 6.28 10.39 -10.22
C LYS A 33 5.34 11.52 -9.77
N ASN A 34 4.12 11.56 -10.29
CA ASN A 34 3.21 12.70 -10.14
C ASN A 34 2.05 12.46 -9.14
N LEU A 35 1.91 11.25 -8.60
CA LEU A 35 0.76 10.87 -7.76
C LEU A 35 1.24 10.16 -6.47
N LYS A 36 0.66 10.55 -5.33
CA LYS A 36 1.04 10.01 -4.01
C LYS A 36 0.37 8.66 -3.82
N ASN A 37 1.18 7.63 -3.55
CA ASN A 37 0.75 6.23 -3.38
C ASN A 37 0.09 5.63 -4.62
N ASP A 38 0.57 6.00 -5.81
CA ASP A 38 0.13 5.46 -7.08
C ASP A 38 1.30 4.71 -7.73
N TRP A 39 1.04 3.47 -8.10
CA TRP A 39 1.93 2.47 -8.63
C TRP A 39 1.36 1.95 -9.95
N THR A 40 2.17 1.20 -10.69
CA THR A 40 1.75 0.53 -11.91
C THR A 40 2.55 -0.72 -12.07
N ALA A 41 1.86 -1.86 -12.07
CA ALA A 41 2.43 -3.17 -12.34
C ALA A 41 3.16 -3.13 -13.69
N ARG A 42 4.33 -3.76 -13.72
CA ARG A 42 5.06 -3.99 -14.97
C ARG A 42 4.42 -5.16 -15.69
N PHE A 43 4.22 -5.01 -17.00
CA PHE A 43 3.76 -6.11 -17.82
C PHE A 43 4.83 -7.23 -17.83
N PRO A 44 4.48 -8.49 -17.52
CA PRO A 44 5.39 -9.62 -17.61
C PRO A 44 5.90 -9.80 -19.05
N ASN A 45 7.11 -10.33 -19.20
CA ASN A 45 7.65 -10.68 -20.52
C ASN A 45 8.40 -12.00 -20.38
N PHE A 46 7.79 -13.09 -20.83
CA PHE A 46 8.29 -14.45 -20.70
C PHE A 46 9.20 -14.87 -21.86
N GLN A 47 9.60 -13.93 -22.73
CA GLN A 47 10.45 -14.14 -23.93
C GLN A 47 9.84 -15.09 -24.98
N GLY A 48 8.58 -15.45 -24.78
CA GLY A 48 7.77 -16.26 -25.64
C GLY A 48 7.26 -15.50 -26.86
N SER A 49 6.84 -16.23 -27.89
CA SER A 49 6.21 -15.63 -29.09
C SER A 49 5.03 -16.46 -29.61
N ASN A 50 4.57 -17.41 -28.81
CA ASN A 50 3.37 -18.18 -29.12
C ASN A 50 2.16 -17.62 -28.35
N LEU A 51 0.96 -17.91 -28.87
CA LEU A 51 -0.30 -17.41 -28.31
C LEU A 51 -0.59 -17.88 -26.88
N GLU A 52 -0.02 -19.01 -26.47
CA GLU A 52 -0.19 -19.56 -25.11
C GLU A 52 0.61 -18.72 -24.11
N GLU A 53 1.87 -18.42 -24.43
CA GLU A 53 2.73 -17.55 -23.63
C GLU A 53 2.19 -16.12 -23.54
N GLU A 54 1.65 -15.57 -24.65
CA GLU A 54 0.98 -14.26 -24.64
C GLU A 54 -0.25 -14.26 -23.73
N ALA A 55 -1.02 -15.35 -23.69
CA ALA A 55 -2.17 -15.48 -22.81
C ALA A 55 -1.75 -15.55 -21.34
N ASP A 56 -0.68 -16.28 -21.03
CA ASP A 56 -0.11 -16.37 -19.68
C ASP A 56 0.40 -15.01 -19.19
N GLU A 57 1.04 -14.21 -20.05
CA GLU A 57 1.50 -12.86 -19.72
C GLU A 57 0.34 -11.92 -19.35
N VAL A 58 -0.77 -12.01 -20.09
CA VAL A 58 -1.98 -11.24 -19.80
C VAL A 58 -2.61 -11.68 -18.47
N GLU A 59 -2.75 -12.98 -18.24
CA GLU A 59 -3.29 -13.52 -16.98
C GLU A 59 -2.44 -13.06 -15.78
N GLU A 60 -1.12 -13.20 -15.87
CA GLU A 60 -0.23 -12.76 -14.80
C GLU A 60 -0.31 -11.24 -14.60
N TYR A 61 -0.42 -10.46 -15.67
CA TYR A 61 -0.59 -9.01 -15.54
C TYR A 61 -1.88 -8.62 -14.81
N GLU A 62 -3.00 -9.29 -15.09
CA GLU A 62 -4.28 -9.07 -14.39
C GLU A 62 -4.18 -9.41 -12.89
N ASN A 63 -3.45 -10.48 -12.56
CA ASN A 63 -3.14 -10.85 -11.18
C ASN A 63 -2.29 -9.76 -10.49
N LEU A 64 -1.24 -9.28 -11.14
CA LEU A 64 -0.38 -8.22 -10.60
C LEU A 64 -1.13 -6.91 -10.37
N ILE A 65 -2.03 -6.50 -11.28
CA ILE A 65 -2.90 -5.32 -11.09
C ILE A 65 -3.79 -5.49 -9.85
N SER A 66 -4.35 -6.68 -9.64
CA SER A 66 -5.22 -6.97 -8.51
C SER A 66 -4.47 -6.90 -7.16
N ILE A 67 -3.24 -7.43 -7.13
CA ILE A 67 -2.34 -7.36 -5.98
C ILE A 67 -1.93 -5.92 -5.72
N GLU A 68 -1.47 -5.20 -6.75
CA GLU A 68 -1.10 -3.78 -6.71
C GLU A 68 -2.18 -2.96 -6.01
N GLY A 69 -3.41 -2.97 -6.54
CA GLY A 69 -4.49 -2.15 -6.01
C GLY A 69 -4.86 -2.48 -4.56
N THR A 70 -4.61 -3.71 -4.10
CA THR A 70 -4.80 -4.10 -2.69
C THR A 70 -3.71 -3.50 -1.80
N LEU A 71 -2.44 -3.62 -2.22
CA LEU A 71 -1.29 -3.09 -1.48
C LEU A 71 -1.32 -1.56 -1.44
N GLU A 72 -1.70 -0.89 -2.53
CA GLU A 72 -1.87 0.56 -2.60
C GLU A 72 -2.91 1.08 -1.61
N LYS A 73 -4.10 0.45 -1.58
CA LYS A 73 -5.17 0.83 -0.63
C LYS A 73 -4.68 0.71 0.81
N ARG A 74 -3.97 -0.38 1.13
CA ARG A 74 -3.38 -0.58 2.46
C ARG A 74 -2.31 0.46 2.78
N LEU A 75 -1.42 0.75 1.83
CA LEU A 75 -0.40 1.79 1.96
C LEU A 75 -1.02 3.16 2.22
N ALA A 76 -2.07 3.52 1.48
CA ALA A 76 -2.81 4.76 1.67
C ALA A 76 -3.45 4.86 3.06
N GLN A 77 -4.04 3.77 3.56
CA GLN A 77 -4.59 3.72 4.92
C GLN A 77 -3.52 3.91 6.00
N ILE A 78 -2.35 3.27 5.84
CA ILE A 78 -1.22 3.42 6.78
C ILE A 78 -0.68 4.85 6.76
N VAL A 79 -0.49 5.44 5.58
CA VAL A 79 -0.05 6.83 5.45
C VAL A 79 -1.04 7.77 6.15
N LEU A 80 -2.35 7.57 5.94
CA LEU A 80 -3.38 8.35 6.62
C LEU A 80 -3.36 8.14 8.14
N ALA A 81 -3.13 6.92 8.61
CA ALA A 81 -3.02 6.62 10.04
C ALA A 81 -1.83 7.34 10.69
N ILE A 82 -0.66 7.33 10.04
CA ILE A 82 0.53 8.07 10.50
C ILE A 82 0.26 9.59 10.51
N GLU A 83 -0.41 10.12 9.48
CA GLU A 83 -0.80 11.53 9.43
C GLU A 83 -1.72 11.90 10.60
N LYS A 84 -2.71 11.05 10.95
CA LYS A 84 -3.55 11.25 12.13
C LYS A 84 -2.77 11.19 13.44
N ILE A 85 -1.79 10.29 13.56
CA ILE A 85 -0.91 10.24 14.75
C ILE A 85 -0.18 11.57 14.91
N ASN A 86 0.39 12.10 13.83
CA ASN A 86 1.12 13.37 13.86
C ASN A 86 0.20 14.56 14.19
N LYS A 87 -1.08 14.49 13.82
CA LYS A 87 -2.12 15.50 14.16
C LYS A 87 -2.78 15.29 15.52
N GLN A 88 -2.40 14.26 16.28
CA GLN A 88 -3.05 13.87 17.54
C GLN A 88 -4.53 13.48 17.39
N GLU A 89 -4.95 13.05 16.19
CA GLU A 89 -6.31 12.61 15.86
C GLU A 89 -6.44 11.07 15.80
N TYR A 90 -5.36 10.36 16.10
CA TYR A 90 -5.36 8.90 16.04
C TYR A 90 -6.20 8.29 17.17
N GLY A 91 -7.03 7.31 16.82
CA GLY A 91 -7.95 6.68 17.76
C GLY A 91 -9.20 7.51 18.05
N ILE A 92 -9.52 8.55 17.26
CA ILE A 92 -10.77 9.30 17.39
C ILE A 92 -11.72 8.93 16.24
N CYS A 93 -12.95 8.55 16.58
CA CYS A 93 -14.00 8.28 15.60
C CYS A 93 -14.46 9.58 14.95
N LYS A 94 -14.36 9.68 13.62
CA LYS A 94 -14.77 10.88 12.87
C LYS A 94 -16.28 11.17 12.91
N LEU A 95 -17.11 10.18 13.24
CA LEU A 95 -18.57 10.33 13.26
C LEU A 95 -19.08 10.86 14.61
N CYS A 96 -18.53 10.37 15.71
CA CYS A 96 -19.02 10.69 17.06
C CYS A 96 -17.99 11.38 17.95
N ASN A 97 -16.77 11.62 17.47
CA ASN A 97 -15.64 12.23 18.18
C ASN A 97 -15.27 11.52 19.50
N LYS A 98 -15.65 10.25 19.65
CA LYS A 98 -15.25 9.41 20.78
C LYS A 98 -13.95 8.67 20.48
N GLU A 99 -13.22 8.34 21.53
CA GLU A 99 -12.04 7.48 21.44
C GLU A 99 -12.46 6.05 21.02
N ILE A 100 -11.60 5.41 20.22
CA ILE A 100 -11.71 4.04 19.70
C ILE A 100 -10.75 3.14 20.46
#